data_AF-A0A9P5MVX9-F1
#
_entry.id   AF-A0A9P5MVX9-F1
#
_cell.length_a   1.000
_cell.length_b   1.000
_cell.length_c   1.000
_cell.angle_alpha   90.00
_cell.angle_beta   90.00
_cell.angle_gamma   90.00
#
_symmetry.space_group_name_H-M   'P 1'
#
loop_
_entity.id
_entity.type
_entity.pdbx_description
1 polymer ?
#
loop_
_entity_poly.entity_id
_entity_poly.type
_entity_poly.pdbx_seq_one_letter_code
_entity_poly.pdbx_strand_id
1 'polypeptide(L)'
;MEPQNAAPKTPQDTLSSYFDDSAAAVRQTFTRFEKNYVLPIVDRIGALFLAHPIPFVFLSIFATLSFFPLLAFIIVSVATLLVALTVALCLAFAFSTSVFLLLGGVLLTTLGFALLLSGFLTVFAISTYLSGRLVILLRRSGRRGFRAWSQEATQMFFPSSVHLGPVDEDQYASEDSGILVGRGTKEGYTTKMEPLPSERLDTELKHVT
;
A
#
# COMPACT_ATOMS: atom_id res chain seq x y z
N MET A 1 36.50 -22.01 -40.94
CA MET A 1 35.18 -22.00 -40.27
C MET A 1 34.97 -20.57 -39.81
N GLU A 2 34.31 -19.79 -40.65
CA GLU A 2 34.17 -18.35 -40.52
C GLU A 2 33.03 -18.06 -39.52
N PRO A 3 33.25 -17.26 -38.47
CA PRO A 3 32.19 -16.89 -37.55
C PRO A 3 31.24 -15.92 -38.27
N GLN A 4 30.07 -16.42 -38.70
CA GLN A 4 28.99 -15.57 -39.20
C GLN A 4 28.61 -14.58 -38.10
N ASN A 5 28.91 -13.30 -38.35
CA ASN A 5 28.43 -12.16 -37.58
C ASN A 5 26.89 -12.18 -37.57
N ALA A 6 26.30 -12.78 -36.53
CA ALA A 6 24.88 -12.70 -36.29
C ALA A 6 24.53 -11.25 -35.95
N ALA A 7 23.77 -10.60 -36.83
CA ALA A 7 23.21 -9.28 -36.55
C ALA A 7 22.47 -9.30 -35.20
N PRO A 8 22.58 -8.22 -34.39
CA PRO A 8 21.94 -8.16 -33.09
C PRO A 8 20.43 -8.33 -33.24
N LYS A 9 19.90 -9.44 -32.72
CA LYS A 9 18.46 -9.73 -32.72
C LYS A 9 17.75 -8.65 -31.92
N THR A 10 16.73 -8.06 -32.50
CA THR A 10 15.94 -7.04 -31.80
C THR A 10 15.15 -7.71 -30.67
N PRO A 11 14.81 -7.00 -29.58
CA PRO A 11 13.96 -7.55 -28.51
C PRO A 11 12.57 -8.00 -29.01
N GLN A 12 12.17 -7.58 -30.21
CA GLN A 12 10.93 -8.03 -30.84
C GLN A 12 11.09 -9.40 -31.51
N ASP A 13 12.27 -9.69 -32.08
CA ASP A 13 12.59 -11.00 -32.67
C ASP A 13 12.71 -12.10 -31.60
N THR A 14 13.11 -11.75 -30.38
CA THR A 14 13.15 -12.71 -29.28
C THR A 14 11.74 -13.05 -28.81
N LEU A 15 10.84 -12.07 -28.68
CA LEU A 15 9.44 -12.31 -28.31
C LEU A 15 8.69 -13.16 -29.34
N SER A 16 8.85 -12.86 -30.63
CA SER A 16 8.23 -13.67 -31.70
C SER A 16 8.74 -15.11 -31.66
N SER A 17 10.04 -15.31 -31.43
CA SER A 17 10.60 -16.66 -31.32
C SER A 17 10.00 -17.48 -30.16
N TYR A 18 9.67 -16.85 -29.02
CA TYR A 18 9.00 -17.56 -27.91
C TYR A 18 7.55 -17.95 -28.24
N PHE A 19 6.83 -17.12 -28.99
CA PHE A 19 5.49 -17.46 -29.46
C PHE A 19 5.52 -18.61 -30.46
N ASP A 20 6.47 -18.59 -31.39
CA ASP A 20 6.63 -19.66 -32.37
C ASP A 20 7.02 -20.98 -31.70
N ASP A 21 7.92 -20.96 -30.71
CA ASP A 21 8.35 -22.15 -29.98
C ASP A 21 7.21 -22.72 -29.11
N SER A 22 6.46 -21.84 -28.44
CA SER A 22 5.26 -22.22 -27.67
C SER A 22 4.17 -22.81 -28.57
N ALA A 23 3.92 -22.19 -29.73
CA ALA A 23 2.97 -22.69 -30.71
C ALA A 23 3.41 -24.04 -31.29
N ALA A 24 4.71 -24.22 -31.56
CA ALA A 24 5.27 -25.49 -32.02
C ALA A 24 5.10 -26.59 -30.97
N ALA A 25 5.35 -26.29 -29.69
CA ALA A 25 5.16 -27.22 -28.58
C ALA A 25 3.68 -27.64 -28.41
N VAL A 26 2.75 -26.69 -28.48
CA VAL A 26 1.30 -26.97 -28.41
C VAL A 26 0.86 -27.81 -29.60
N ARG A 27 1.31 -27.49 -30.82
CA ARG A 27 1.04 -28.28 -32.03
C ARG A 27 1.57 -29.70 -31.90
N GLN A 28 2.81 -29.87 -31.47
CA GLN A 28 3.41 -31.20 -31.30
C GLN A 28 2.63 -32.04 -30.28
N THR A 29 2.19 -31.42 -29.19
CA THR A 29 1.36 -32.07 -28.17
C THR A 29 0.00 -32.46 -28.73
N PHE A 30 -0.64 -31.56 -29.48
CA PHE A 30 -1.92 -31.81 -30.14
C PHE A 30 -1.80 -32.93 -31.17
N THR A 31 -0.77 -32.95 -32.01
CA THR A 31 -0.53 -34.03 -32.99
C THR A 31 -0.32 -35.37 -32.30
N ARG A 32 0.39 -35.40 -31.16
CA ARG A 32 0.52 -36.64 -30.36
C ARG A 32 -0.82 -37.07 -29.77
N PHE A 33 -1.60 -36.13 -29.27
CA PHE A 33 -2.93 -36.42 -28.72
C PHE A 33 -3.87 -36.98 -29.79
N GLU A 34 -3.93 -36.30 -30.93
CA GLU A 34 -4.72 -36.72 -32.09
C GLU A 34 -4.33 -38.13 -32.52
N LYS A 35 -3.03 -38.39 -32.67
CA LYS A 35 -2.54 -39.68 -33.13
C LYS A 35 -2.76 -40.80 -32.11
N ASN A 36 -2.57 -40.55 -30.83
CA ASN A 36 -2.61 -41.58 -29.79
C ASN A 36 -4.02 -41.84 -29.24
N TYR A 37 -4.91 -40.85 -29.31
CA TYR A 37 -6.24 -40.95 -28.71
C TYR A 37 -7.35 -40.78 -29.74
N VAL A 38 -7.31 -39.73 -30.57
CA VAL A 38 -8.43 -39.41 -31.48
C VAL A 38 -8.53 -40.43 -32.60
N LEU A 39 -7.45 -40.69 -33.33
CA LEU A 39 -7.44 -41.65 -34.44
C LEU A 39 -7.91 -43.06 -34.05
N PRO A 40 -7.37 -43.72 -33.00
CA PRO A 40 -7.81 -45.07 -32.66
C PRO A 40 -9.26 -45.13 -32.17
N ILE A 41 -9.79 -44.04 -31.59
CA ILE A 41 -11.20 -43.96 -31.21
C ILE A 41 -12.07 -43.85 -32.46
N VAL A 42 -11.72 -42.98 -33.41
CA VAL A 42 -12.46 -42.80 -34.66
C VAL A 42 -12.50 -44.10 -35.46
N ASP A 43 -11.37 -44.79 -35.59
CA ASP A 43 -11.29 -46.08 -36.30
C ASP A 43 -12.18 -47.15 -35.62
N ARG A 44 -12.16 -47.22 -34.28
CA ARG A 44 -13.02 -48.14 -33.52
C ARG A 44 -14.50 -47.82 -33.67
N ILE A 45 -14.87 -46.53 -33.64
CA ILE A 45 -16.24 -46.06 -33.83
C ILE A 45 -16.74 -46.44 -35.23
N GLY A 46 -15.91 -46.24 -36.26
CA GLY A 46 -16.23 -46.63 -37.64
C GLY A 46 -16.44 -48.14 -37.79
N ALA A 47 -15.58 -48.95 -37.19
CA ALA A 47 -15.74 -50.41 -37.20
C ALA A 47 -17.02 -50.87 -36.47
N LEU A 48 -17.37 -50.26 -35.34
CA LEU A 48 -18.59 -50.56 -34.58
C LEU A 48 -19.86 -50.17 -35.36
N PHE A 49 -19.82 -49.05 -36.09
CA PHE A 49 -20.93 -48.62 -36.94
C PHE A 49 -21.23 -49.62 -38.06
N LEU A 50 -20.18 -50.13 -38.71
CA LEU A 50 -20.32 -51.14 -39.76
C LEU A 50 -20.85 -52.48 -39.22
N ALA A 51 -20.41 -52.89 -38.02
CA ALA A 51 -20.85 -54.13 -37.40
C ALA A 51 -22.33 -54.07 -36.93
N HIS A 52 -22.74 -52.96 -36.31
CA HIS A 52 -24.05 -52.84 -35.67
C HIS A 52 -24.67 -51.44 -35.86
N PRO A 53 -25.26 -51.13 -37.03
CA PRO A 53 -25.70 -49.78 -37.36
C PRO A 53 -26.89 -49.30 -36.50
N ILE A 54 -27.83 -50.20 -36.18
CA ILE A 54 -29.05 -49.85 -35.42
C ILE A 54 -28.73 -49.40 -33.98
N PRO A 55 -28.04 -50.18 -33.13
CA PRO A 55 -27.73 -49.75 -31.76
C PRO A 55 -26.79 -48.55 -31.75
N PHE A 56 -25.90 -48.41 -32.76
CA PHE A 56 -25.01 -47.27 -32.85
C PHE A 56 -25.77 -45.95 -33.05
N VAL A 57 -26.73 -45.89 -33.99
CA VAL A 57 -27.53 -44.68 -34.23
C VAL A 57 -28.34 -44.32 -32.98
N PHE A 58 -28.95 -45.32 -32.32
CA PHE A 58 -29.65 -45.12 -31.06
C PHE A 58 -28.73 -44.51 -29.98
N LEU A 59 -27.55 -45.09 -29.79
CA LEU A 59 -26.57 -44.62 -28.81
C LEU A 59 -26.08 -43.21 -29.13
N SER A 60 -25.90 -42.87 -30.41
CA SER A 60 -25.48 -41.55 -30.87
C SER A 60 -26.53 -40.48 -30.56
N ILE A 61 -27.81 -40.76 -30.87
CA ILE A 61 -28.92 -39.86 -30.54
C ILE A 61 -29.05 -39.71 -29.03
N PHE A 62 -29.00 -40.82 -28.28
CA PHE A 62 -29.04 -40.82 -26.83
C PHE A 62 -27.87 -40.02 -26.21
N ALA A 63 -26.66 -40.20 -26.73
CA ALA A 63 -25.48 -39.47 -26.30
C ALA A 63 -25.62 -37.96 -26.59
N THR A 64 -26.13 -37.59 -27.77
CA THR A 64 -26.36 -36.19 -28.14
C THR A 64 -27.42 -35.55 -27.25
N LEU A 65 -28.53 -36.24 -26.99
CA LEU A 65 -29.61 -35.77 -26.14
C LEU A 65 -29.22 -35.68 -24.66
N SER A 66 -28.34 -36.57 -24.18
CA SER A 66 -27.82 -36.57 -22.80
C SER A 66 -26.62 -35.64 -22.60
N PHE A 67 -25.89 -35.31 -23.66
CA PHE A 67 -24.81 -34.33 -23.61
C PHE A 67 -25.32 -32.93 -23.25
N PHE A 68 -26.50 -32.55 -23.78
CA PHE A 68 -27.09 -31.24 -23.49
C PHE A 68 -27.37 -30.99 -21.99
N PRO A 69 -28.07 -31.87 -21.26
CA PRO A 69 -28.28 -31.68 -19.82
C PRO A 69 -26.98 -31.78 -19.01
N LEU A 70 -26.01 -32.61 -19.42
CA LEU A 70 -24.70 -32.64 -18.78
C LEU A 70 -23.95 -31.32 -18.95
N LEU A 71 -23.93 -30.77 -20.16
CA LEU A 71 -23.30 -29.49 -20.45
C LEU A 71 -23.98 -28.35 -19.68
N ALA A 72 -25.31 -28.32 -19.67
CA ALA A 72 -26.09 -27.35 -18.90
C ALA A 72 -25.76 -27.45 -17.40
N PHE A 73 -25.66 -28.66 -16.86
CA PHE A 73 -25.27 -28.88 -15.46
C PHE A 73 -23.88 -28.35 -15.15
N ILE A 74 -22.88 -28.62 -16.02
CA ILE A 74 -21.51 -28.11 -15.85
C ILE A 74 -21.51 -26.57 -15.87
N ILE A 75 -22.19 -25.95 -16.84
CA ILE A 75 -22.26 -24.49 -16.95
C ILE A 75 -22.91 -23.87 -15.72
N VAL A 76 -24.06 -24.39 -15.30
CA VAL A 76 -24.79 -23.91 -14.11
C VAL A 76 -23.96 -24.11 -12.85
N SER A 77 -23.28 -25.25 -12.71
CA SER A 77 -22.39 -25.52 -11.57
C SER A 77 -21.24 -24.52 -11.51
N VAL A 78 -20.54 -24.28 -12.62
CA VAL A 78 -19.43 -23.31 -12.68
C VAL A 78 -19.95 -21.89 -12.41
N ALA A 79 -21.08 -21.50 -13.01
CA ALA A 79 -21.68 -20.19 -12.76
C ALA A 79 -22.06 -20.00 -11.28
N THR A 80 -22.64 -21.03 -10.66
CA THR A 80 -23.00 -21.00 -9.23
C THR A 80 -21.76 -20.87 -8.35
N LEU A 81 -20.68 -21.59 -8.67
CA LEU A 81 -19.40 -21.46 -7.95
C LEU A 81 -18.81 -20.07 -8.09
N LEU A 82 -18.84 -19.47 -9.28
CA LEU A 82 -18.35 -18.11 -9.50
C LEU A 82 -19.16 -17.09 -8.71
N VAL A 83 -20.50 -17.17 -8.75
CA VAL A 83 -21.37 -16.28 -7.97
C VAL A 83 -21.10 -16.43 -6.47
N ALA A 84 -21.02 -17.67 -5.98
CA ALA A 84 -20.71 -17.94 -4.58
C ALA A 84 -19.34 -17.35 -4.16
N LEU A 85 -18.31 -17.50 -5.01
CA LEU A 85 -16.98 -16.93 -4.78
C LEU A 85 -17.02 -15.40 -4.74
N THR A 86 -17.70 -14.76 -5.69
CA THR A 86 -17.84 -13.30 -5.74
C THR A 86 -18.58 -12.77 -4.51
N VAL A 87 -19.65 -13.43 -4.08
CA VAL A 87 -20.39 -13.07 -2.86
C VAL A 87 -19.50 -13.22 -1.63
N ALA A 88 -18.77 -14.34 -1.51
CA ALA A 88 -17.86 -14.56 -0.39
C ALA A 88 -16.76 -13.50 -0.33
N LEU A 89 -16.16 -13.14 -1.47
CA LEU A 89 -15.17 -12.08 -1.56
C LEU A 89 -15.77 -10.72 -1.15
N CYS A 90 -16.95 -10.38 -1.67
CA CYS A 90 -17.62 -9.12 -1.33
C CYS A 90 -17.89 -9.01 0.18
N LEU A 91 -18.39 -10.09 0.80
CA LEU A 91 -18.60 -10.15 2.25
C LEU A 91 -17.29 -10.05 3.05
N ALA A 92 -16.24 -10.72 2.62
CA ALA A 92 -14.92 -10.64 3.27
C ALA A 92 -14.35 -9.22 3.21
N PHE A 93 -14.46 -8.54 2.06
CA PHE A 93 -14.05 -7.14 1.90
C PHE A 93 -14.90 -6.19 2.75
N ALA A 94 -16.22 -6.36 2.77
CA ALA A 94 -17.11 -5.55 3.58
C ALA A 94 -16.80 -5.70 5.08
N PHE A 95 -16.60 -6.94 5.54
CA PHE A 95 -16.22 -7.23 6.92
C PHE A 95 -14.86 -6.62 7.28
N SER A 96 -13.84 -6.82 6.45
CA SER A 96 -12.51 -6.23 6.64
C SER A 96 -12.57 -4.70 6.72
N THR A 97 -13.26 -4.06 5.79
CA THR A 97 -13.44 -2.60 5.77
C THR A 97 -14.16 -2.09 7.01
N SER A 98 -15.21 -2.80 7.46
CA SER A 98 -15.94 -2.46 8.69
C SER A 98 -15.04 -2.51 9.93
N VAL A 99 -14.20 -3.55 10.04
CA VAL A 99 -13.22 -3.67 11.13
C VAL A 99 -12.23 -2.50 11.11
N PHE A 100 -11.68 -2.15 9.94
CA PHE A 100 -10.76 -1.00 9.82
C PHE A 100 -11.42 0.33 10.19
N LEU A 101 -12.67 0.56 9.77
CA LEU A 101 -13.41 1.77 10.13
C LEU A 101 -13.69 1.83 11.64
N LEU A 102 -14.05 0.69 12.25
CA LEU A 102 -14.29 0.62 13.69
C LEU A 102 -13.01 0.90 14.47
N LEU A 103 -11.89 0.25 14.12
CA LEU A 103 -10.59 0.48 14.76
C LEU A 103 -10.12 1.92 14.55
N GLY A 104 -10.28 2.46 13.34
CA GLY A 104 -9.96 3.86 13.04
C GLY A 104 -10.80 4.83 13.86
N GLY A 105 -12.09 4.54 14.05
CA GLY A 105 -12.98 5.33 14.92
C GLY A 105 -12.57 5.28 16.39
N VAL A 106 -12.22 4.10 16.92
CA VAL A 106 -11.70 3.95 18.28
C VAL A 106 -10.38 4.71 18.44
N LEU A 107 -9.49 4.66 17.45
CA LEU A 107 -8.24 5.42 17.48
C LEU A 107 -8.51 6.92 17.46
N LEU A 108 -9.41 7.41 16.60
CA LEU A 108 -9.74 8.83 16.51
C LEU A 108 -10.38 9.35 17.80
N THR A 109 -11.29 8.58 18.40
CA THR A 109 -11.94 8.94 19.66
C THR A 109 -10.97 8.95 20.83
N THR A 110 -10.07 7.97 20.94
CA THR A 110 -9.04 7.95 21.99
C THR A 110 -8.03 9.09 21.82
N LEU A 111 -7.62 9.40 20.59
CA LEU A 111 -6.73 10.53 20.31
C LEU A 111 -7.41 11.87 20.63
N GLY A 112 -8.68 12.02 20.24
CA GLY A 112 -9.49 13.19 20.57
C GLY A 112 -9.66 13.37 22.07
N PHE A 113 -9.95 12.30 22.81
CA PHE A 113 -10.03 12.31 24.27
C PHE A 113 -8.69 12.69 24.90
N ALA A 114 -7.57 12.11 24.44
CA ALA A 114 -6.23 12.44 24.90
C ALA A 114 -5.89 13.92 24.66
N LEU A 115 -6.28 14.47 23.50
CA LEU A 115 -6.10 15.89 23.17
C LEU A 115 -6.89 16.79 24.12
N LEU A 116 -8.17 16.47 24.36
CA LEU A 116 -9.01 17.21 25.30
C LEU A 116 -8.46 17.15 26.72
N LEU A 117 -8.05 15.96 27.16
CA LEU A 117 -7.47 15.76 28.48
C LEU A 117 -6.16 16.55 28.65
N SER A 118 -5.29 16.52 27.64
CA SER A 118 -4.06 17.32 27.60
C SER A 118 -4.36 18.82 27.64
N GLY A 119 -5.32 19.29 26.84
CA GLY A 119 -5.79 20.68 26.88
C GLY A 119 -6.33 21.09 28.26
N PHE A 120 -7.13 20.23 28.89
CA PHE A 120 -7.65 20.47 30.23
C PHE A 120 -6.53 20.52 31.28
N LEU A 121 -5.60 19.57 31.25
CA LEU A 121 -4.44 19.52 32.15
C LEU A 121 -3.54 20.75 32.00
N THR A 122 -3.30 21.22 30.78
CA THR A 122 -2.50 22.42 30.53
C THR A 122 -3.17 23.68 31.07
N VAL A 123 -4.47 23.88 30.83
CA VAL A 123 -5.24 25.00 31.40
C VAL A 123 -5.26 24.94 32.93
N PHE A 124 -5.45 23.75 33.50
CA PHE A 124 -5.46 23.55 34.94
C PHE A 124 -4.08 23.84 35.58
N ALA A 125 -3.00 23.38 34.96
CA ALA A 125 -1.63 23.66 35.40
C ALA A 125 -1.31 25.16 35.35
N ILE A 126 -1.68 25.85 34.26
CA ILE A 126 -1.53 27.30 34.13
C ILE A 126 -2.33 28.03 35.22
N SER A 127 -3.59 27.63 35.43
CA SER A 127 -4.46 28.21 36.46
C SER A 127 -3.88 28.02 37.87
N THR A 128 -3.40 26.82 38.19
CA THR A 128 -2.78 26.50 39.48
C THR A 128 -1.49 27.30 39.69
N TYR A 129 -0.64 27.39 38.66
CA TYR A 129 0.59 28.19 38.68
C TYR A 129 0.29 29.68 38.92
N LEU A 130 -0.66 30.25 38.17
CA LEU A 130 -1.06 31.65 38.32
C LEU A 130 -1.66 31.93 39.70
N SER A 131 -2.47 31.01 40.22
CA SER A 131 -3.06 31.10 41.56
C SER A 131 -2.00 31.04 42.65
N GLY A 132 -1.06 30.09 42.57
CA GLY A 132 0.05 29.98 43.52
C GLY A 132 0.93 31.23 43.52
N ARG A 133 1.26 31.75 42.33
CA ARG A 133 2.00 33.00 42.16
C ARG A 133 1.25 34.18 42.77
N LEU A 134 -0.05 34.30 42.52
CA LEU A 134 -0.90 35.34 43.11
C LEU A 134 -0.88 35.29 44.65
N VAL A 135 -0.98 34.11 45.25
CA VAL A 135 -0.92 33.93 46.70
C VAL A 135 0.42 34.40 47.27
N ILE A 136 1.54 34.09 46.61
CA ILE A 136 2.88 34.55 47.01
C ILE A 136 2.99 36.08 46.93
N LEU A 137 2.50 36.69 45.85
CA LEU A 137 2.49 38.15 45.65
C LEU A 137 1.58 38.86 46.67
N LEU A 138 0.41 38.31 47.00
CA LEU A 138 -0.49 38.87 48.01
C LEU A 138 0.14 38.84 49.40
N ARG A 139 0.82 37.74 49.76
CA ARG A 139 1.52 37.62 51.05
C ARG A 139 2.68 38.62 51.18
N ARG A 140 3.40 38.91 50.09
CA ARG A 140 4.55 39.84 50.11
C ARG A 140 4.16 41.32 50.01
N SER A 141 3.19 41.67 49.17
CA SER A 141 2.93 43.06 48.76
C SER A 141 1.50 43.56 49.07
N GLY A 142 0.66 42.71 49.69
CA GLY A 142 -0.73 43.04 50.01
C GLY A 142 -1.57 43.39 48.76
N ARG A 143 -2.47 44.38 48.89
CA ARG A 143 -3.39 44.81 47.81
C ARG A 143 -2.70 45.36 46.55
N ARG A 144 -1.48 45.92 46.66
CA ARG A 144 -0.73 46.41 45.49
C ARG A 144 -0.24 45.26 44.60
N GLY A 145 -0.01 44.07 45.17
CA GLY A 145 0.43 42.89 44.42
C GLY A 145 -0.58 42.40 43.38
N PHE A 146 -1.88 42.62 43.60
CA PHE A 146 -2.93 42.20 42.65
C PHE A 146 -2.85 42.93 41.31
N ARG A 147 -2.62 44.25 41.32
CA ARG A 147 -2.50 45.06 40.09
C ARG A 147 -1.24 44.69 39.30
N ALA A 148 -0.12 44.46 39.98
CA ALA A 148 1.12 44.02 39.35
C ALA A 148 0.93 42.63 38.70
N TRP A 149 0.31 41.69 39.43
CA TRP A 149 0.00 40.36 38.90
C TRP A 149 -0.91 40.41 37.68
N SER A 150 -1.98 41.22 37.68
CA SER A 150 -2.91 41.28 36.54
C SER A 150 -2.21 41.82 35.29
N GLN A 151 -1.34 42.82 35.44
CA GLN A 151 -0.56 43.38 34.33
C GLN A 151 0.42 42.35 33.77
N GLU A 152 1.14 41.62 34.63
CA GLU A 152 2.03 40.52 34.22
C GLU A 152 1.26 39.40 33.51
N ALA A 153 0.10 38.99 34.04
CA ALA A 153 -0.73 37.94 33.46
C ALA A 153 -1.25 38.36 32.07
N THR A 154 -1.76 39.58 31.90
CA THR A 154 -2.19 40.05 30.59
C THR A 154 -1.04 40.18 29.60
N GLN A 155 0.16 40.60 30.04
CA GLN A 155 1.34 40.64 29.17
C GLN A 155 1.80 39.25 28.70
N MET A 156 1.61 38.20 29.50
CA MET A 156 1.93 36.82 29.09
C MET A 156 0.96 36.27 28.04
N PHE A 157 -0.34 36.54 28.16
CA PHE A 157 -1.35 36.02 27.23
C PHE A 157 -1.47 36.84 25.94
N PHE A 158 -1.23 38.14 26.05
CA PHE A 158 -1.22 39.06 24.94
C PHE A 158 0.19 39.64 24.87
N PRO A 159 1.16 38.92 24.26
CA PRO A 159 2.41 39.54 23.88
C PRO A 159 1.98 40.67 22.97
N SER A 160 1.96 41.90 23.51
CA SER A 160 1.69 43.10 22.74
C SER A 160 2.76 43.04 21.68
N SER A 161 2.36 42.69 20.45
CA SER A 161 3.25 42.59 19.30
C SER A 161 3.99 43.89 19.31
N VAL A 162 5.25 43.81 19.77
CA VAL A 162 6.11 44.97 19.98
C VAL A 162 5.97 45.73 18.69
N HIS A 163 5.47 46.95 18.83
CA HIS A 163 5.30 47.87 17.74
C HIS A 163 6.65 47.88 17.03
N LEU A 164 6.75 47.11 15.94
CA LEU A 164 7.74 47.30 14.91
C LEU A 164 7.37 48.67 14.39
N GLY A 165 7.87 49.68 15.11
CA GLY A 165 7.88 51.03 14.60
C GLY A 165 8.49 50.91 13.22
N PRO A 166 7.88 51.56 12.20
CA PRO A 166 8.51 51.62 10.89
C PRO A 166 9.97 51.97 11.14
N VAL A 167 10.86 51.05 10.75
CA VAL A 167 12.27 51.38 10.64
C VAL A 167 12.27 52.53 9.66
N ASP A 168 12.46 53.75 10.15
CA ASP A 168 12.74 54.90 9.32
C ASP A 168 13.97 54.51 8.48
N GLU A 169 13.74 54.06 7.25
CA GLU A 169 14.76 53.74 6.24
C GLU A 169 15.48 55.00 5.74
N ASP A 170 15.25 56.15 6.37
CA ASP A 170 15.64 57.44 5.84
C ASP A 170 16.97 57.97 6.41
N GLN A 171 17.69 57.20 7.26
CA GLN A 171 18.87 57.72 7.94
C GLN A 171 20.14 56.86 7.85
N TYR A 172 20.55 56.43 6.66
CA TYR A 172 21.96 56.10 6.40
C TYR A 172 22.39 56.43 4.95
N ALA A 173 22.36 57.73 4.63
CA ALA A 173 23.38 58.30 3.76
C ALA A 173 24.61 58.63 4.61
N SER A 174 25.48 57.64 4.82
CA SER A 174 26.86 57.89 5.23
C SER A 174 27.75 56.87 4.55
N GLU A 175 28.21 57.28 3.37
CA GLU A 175 29.45 56.82 2.77
C GLU A 175 30.56 56.88 3.83
N ASP A 176 31.24 55.78 4.13
CA ASP A 176 32.71 55.71 4.12
C ASP A 176 33.22 54.29 4.42
N SER A 177 33.94 53.78 3.43
CA SER A 177 35.12 52.88 3.46
C SER A 177 35.37 51.96 4.66
N GLY A 178 35.56 50.66 4.37
CA GLY A 178 36.12 49.73 5.34
C GLY A 178 36.19 48.27 4.89
N ILE A 179 37.07 47.99 3.93
CA ILE A 179 37.58 46.65 3.57
C ILE A 179 37.92 45.80 4.80
N LEU A 180 37.52 44.52 4.79
CA LEU A 180 38.25 43.31 5.23
C LEU A 180 37.31 42.09 5.02
N VAL A 181 37.38 41.39 3.88
CA VAL A 181 38.21 40.18 3.66
C VAL A 181 38.28 39.26 4.89
N GLY A 182 37.60 38.11 4.81
CA GLY A 182 38.09 36.91 5.48
C GLY A 182 37.06 35.87 5.91
N ARG A 183 37.17 34.69 5.30
CA ARG A 183 36.93 33.34 5.89
C ARG A 183 35.48 33.02 6.26
N GLY A 184 34.77 32.09 5.61
CA GLY A 184 35.22 30.81 5.09
C GLY A 184 35.20 29.74 6.19
N THR A 185 34.02 29.22 6.52
CA THR A 185 33.86 27.93 7.22
C THR A 185 32.62 27.22 6.70
N LYS A 186 32.89 26.27 5.79
CA LYS A 186 31.99 25.17 5.47
C LYS A 186 32.11 24.15 6.61
N GLU A 187 31.06 23.97 7.39
CA GLU A 187 30.81 22.79 8.21
C GLU A 187 29.38 22.38 7.89
N GLY A 188 29.02 21.17 7.50
CA GLY A 188 29.68 19.88 7.54
C GLY A 188 28.52 18.89 7.59
N TYR A 189 28.12 18.37 6.43
CA TYR A 189 27.07 17.36 6.33
C TYR A 189 27.56 16.07 7.01
N THR A 190 26.96 15.72 8.15
CA THR A 190 27.03 14.35 8.69
C THR A 190 25.70 13.65 8.42
N THR A 191 25.58 13.19 7.18
CA THR A 191 24.61 12.17 6.80
C THR A 191 24.95 10.90 7.56
N LYS A 192 24.25 10.65 8.66
CA LYS A 192 24.30 9.40 9.40
C LYS A 192 23.63 8.33 8.53
N MET A 193 24.44 7.58 7.77
CA MET A 193 23.98 6.36 7.12
C MET A 193 23.67 5.33 8.21
N GLU A 194 22.39 5.01 8.33
CA GLU A 194 21.94 3.83 9.05
C GLU A 194 22.25 2.60 8.18
N PRO A 195 22.99 1.60 8.70
CA PRO A 195 23.29 0.40 7.94
C PRO A 195 22.02 -0.45 7.77
N LEU A 196 21.70 -0.71 6.51
CA LEU A 196 20.71 -1.68 6.09
C LEU A 196 21.08 -3.07 6.65
N PRO A 197 20.18 -3.78 7.34
CA PRO A 197 20.41 -5.15 7.80
C PRO A 197 20.17 -6.11 6.63
N SER A 198 21.19 -6.30 5.79
CA SER A 198 21.33 -7.51 4.98
C SER A 198 22.19 -8.52 5.74
N GLU A 199 21.77 -9.79 5.71
CA GLU A 199 22.40 -10.99 6.30
C GLU A 199 22.19 -11.24 7.81
N ARG A 200 21.13 -11.99 8.13
CA ARG A 200 21.16 -13.10 9.11
C ARG A 200 19.82 -13.82 9.09
N LEU A 201 19.65 -14.85 8.25
CA LEU A 201 18.94 -16.09 8.61
C LEU A 201 18.96 -17.16 7.49
N ASP A 202 20.14 -17.37 6.89
CA ASP A 202 20.45 -18.64 6.21
C ASP A 202 21.28 -19.50 7.17
N THR A 203 20.65 -20.14 8.16
CA THR A 203 21.21 -21.26 8.96
C THR A 203 20.16 -21.78 9.96
N GLU A 204 19.09 -22.41 9.46
CA GLU A 204 18.29 -23.37 10.25
C GLU A 204 17.88 -24.51 9.30
N LEU A 205 18.92 -25.15 8.76
CA LEU A 205 18.85 -26.47 8.13
C LEU A 205 19.61 -27.43 9.06
N LYS A 206 18.91 -28.11 9.97
CA LYS A 206 19.13 -29.52 10.35
C LYS A 206 18.41 -29.87 11.66
N HIS A 207 17.87 -31.08 11.67
CA HIS A 207 17.38 -31.84 12.83
C HIS A 207 16.01 -31.47 13.37
N VAL A 208 14.96 -32.10 12.84
CA VAL A 208 14.11 -32.99 13.64
C VAL A 208 13.61 -34.13 12.73
N THR A 209 13.96 -35.35 13.15
CA THR A 209 13.44 -36.71 12.86
C THR A 209 12.29 -36.90 11.88
#